data_AF-A0A9P6KZN5-F1
#
_entry.id   AF-A0A9P6KZN5-F1
#
_cell.length_a   1.000
_cell.length_b   1.000
_cell.length_c   1.000
_cell.angle_alpha   90.00
_cell.angle_beta   90.00
_cell.angle_gamma   90.00
#
_symmetry.space_group_name_H-M   'P 1'
#
loop_
_entity.id
_entity.type
_entity.pdbx_description
1 polymer ?
#
loop_
_entity_poly.entity_id
_entity_poly.type
_entity_poly.pdbx_seq_one_letter_code
_entity_poly.pdbx_strand_id
1 'polypeptide(L)'
;MFFKSSNYSVTDFSTSFFTTMSSNDSPIKFVVFSDNKIFFTQENLIYKYGKKNIKKVNKFDDKISAFREFDEILLAGDTRGNIKVIGNKNIVLRSYSEHHDKINDFALYKKSILLSCSNDGSIRVFDIRKDKSIKEISGFKDHVRCCKINGDILYCGTMNNQIYAIDLTTFEITNVYATECPVYKLDVVDEKTVIFSSFNKVYALNLQSKKPKDLISLTKEITHLSIQDSNICTTSLDGYLRSWSTTGLLISQINLYNPILSASISQNNLFFGLENGDLCKANIEEEAEQKTEEIINPRIKAFERQIDQEIIRNNIVDSNKVEALVRKYAHTEALRFCLEEYDIQNIFSILHYLQKENKLTNALTYIDKKYIYILLDFIIENFFVVDFFYLFYDCLMGITSIYHQDIYNEDNLMEKINILRDLVDQETYFQEKLIETVSLYECFEADKTI
;
A
#
# COMPACT_ATOMS: atom_id res chain seq x y z
N MET A 1 -4.43 28.37 -16.25
CA MET A 1 -4.55 28.20 -14.79
C MET A 1 -5.59 27.12 -14.60
N PHE A 2 -5.17 25.95 -14.15
CA PHE A 2 -6.03 24.78 -14.01
C PHE A 2 -6.36 24.61 -12.52
N PHE A 3 -7.64 24.67 -12.16
CA PHE A 3 -8.06 24.53 -10.76
C PHE A 3 -7.74 23.13 -10.21
N LYS A 4 -7.67 22.12 -11.08
CA LYS A 4 -7.23 20.76 -10.74
C LYS A 4 -5.73 20.60 -10.50
N SER A 5 -4.89 21.53 -10.98
CA SER A 5 -3.42 21.44 -10.86
C SER A 5 -2.82 22.45 -9.88
N SER A 6 -3.66 23.28 -9.25
CA SER A 6 -3.27 24.23 -8.22
C SER A 6 -3.93 23.83 -6.90
N ASN A 7 -3.42 24.33 -5.77
CA ASN A 7 -3.78 23.98 -4.38
C ASN A 7 -5.27 24.16 -3.97
N TYR A 8 -6.22 24.07 -4.91
CA TYR A 8 -7.65 24.29 -4.73
C TYR A 8 -8.47 22.99 -4.77
N SER A 9 -7.84 21.81 -4.88
CA SER A 9 -8.52 20.51 -4.79
C SER A 9 -8.56 19.98 -3.37
N VAL A 10 -9.75 19.61 -2.89
CA VAL A 10 -9.92 18.79 -1.68
C VAL A 10 -9.41 17.37 -1.99
N THR A 11 -8.60 16.80 -1.11
CA THR A 11 -8.11 15.42 -1.28
C THR A 11 -9.23 14.44 -0.97
N ASP A 12 -9.77 13.76 -2.00
CA ASP A 12 -10.73 12.68 -1.82
C ASP A 12 -10.05 11.48 -1.12
N PHE A 13 -10.52 11.12 0.08
CA PHE A 13 -10.01 9.97 0.84
C PHE A 13 -10.72 8.63 0.51
N SER A 14 -11.58 8.60 -0.50
CA SER A 14 -12.53 7.49 -0.72
C SER A 14 -12.11 6.46 -1.79
N THR A 15 -10.90 6.51 -2.33
CA THR A 15 -10.42 5.46 -3.24
C THR A 15 -10.09 4.19 -2.46
N SER A 16 -10.86 3.12 -2.66
CA SER A 16 -10.52 1.80 -2.15
C SER A 16 -9.18 1.33 -2.77
N PHE A 17 -8.10 1.44 -2.00
CA PHE A 17 -6.73 1.09 -2.41
C PHE A 17 -6.55 -0.39 -2.84
N PHE A 18 -7.56 -1.23 -2.64
CA PHE A 18 -7.49 -2.67 -2.86
C PHE A 18 -8.59 -3.18 -3.76
N THR A 19 -8.21 -4.02 -4.72
CA THR A 19 -9.14 -4.82 -5.50
C THR A 19 -9.04 -6.29 -5.10
N THR A 20 -10.17 -6.85 -4.65
CA THR A 20 -10.30 -8.29 -4.44
C THR A 20 -10.40 -8.97 -5.81
N MET A 21 -9.39 -9.75 -6.17
CA MET A 21 -9.25 -10.36 -7.49
C MET A 21 -9.98 -11.71 -7.61
N SER A 22 -10.10 -12.44 -6.49
CA SER A 22 -10.87 -13.67 -6.39
C SER A 22 -11.22 -13.96 -4.94
N SER A 23 -12.44 -14.41 -4.69
CA SER A 23 -12.85 -15.05 -3.44
C SER A 23 -12.95 -16.56 -3.65
N ASN A 24 -12.40 -17.33 -2.72
CA ASN A 24 -12.49 -18.78 -2.70
C ASN A 24 -12.78 -19.25 -1.28
N ASP A 25 -13.37 -20.43 -1.10
CA ASP A 25 -13.77 -20.93 0.22
C ASP A 25 -12.60 -21.41 1.10
N SER A 26 -11.42 -21.65 0.51
CA SER A 26 -10.25 -22.17 1.23
C SER A 26 -9.15 -21.11 1.39
N PRO A 27 -8.45 -21.08 2.54
CA PRO A 27 -7.41 -20.10 2.81
C PRO A 27 -6.27 -20.16 1.79
N ILE A 28 -5.81 -18.99 1.35
CA ILE A 28 -4.67 -18.89 0.44
C ILE A 28 -3.40 -18.83 1.28
N LYS A 29 -2.68 -19.95 1.37
CA LYS A 29 -1.47 -20.05 2.23
C LYS A 29 -0.28 -19.28 1.68
N PHE A 30 -0.04 -19.37 0.38
CA PHE A 30 1.09 -18.74 -0.29
C PHE A 30 0.63 -18.10 -1.59
N VAL A 31 1.09 -16.88 -1.81
CA VAL A 31 0.96 -16.11 -3.06
C VAL A 31 2.35 -15.78 -3.56
N VAL A 32 2.58 -15.98 -4.85
CA VAL A 32 3.83 -15.66 -5.51
C VAL A 32 3.52 -15.07 -6.89
N PHE A 33 4.25 -14.03 -7.26
CA PHE A 33 4.13 -13.37 -8.55
C PHE A 33 5.30 -13.78 -9.44
N SER A 34 5.03 -14.21 -10.67
CA SER A 34 6.03 -14.65 -11.65
C SER A 34 5.58 -14.32 -13.07
N ASP A 35 6.43 -13.64 -13.85
CA ASP A 35 6.18 -13.30 -15.27
C ASP A 35 4.76 -12.76 -15.56
N ASN A 36 4.32 -11.74 -14.81
CA ASN A 36 2.98 -11.14 -14.93
C ASN A 36 1.80 -12.10 -14.67
N LYS A 37 2.06 -13.26 -14.05
CA LYS A 37 1.03 -14.18 -13.55
C LYS A 37 1.16 -14.30 -12.05
N ILE A 38 0.03 -14.51 -11.40
CA ILE A 38 -0.01 -14.75 -9.95
C ILE A 38 -0.24 -16.25 -9.77
N PHE A 39 0.57 -16.86 -8.93
CA PHE A 39 0.42 -18.24 -8.51
C PHE A 39 0.04 -18.23 -7.03
N PHE A 40 -0.97 -19.02 -6.69
CA PHE A 40 -1.41 -19.14 -5.31
C PHE A 40 -1.70 -20.59 -4.97
N THR A 41 -1.60 -20.91 -3.70
CA THR A 41 -1.75 -22.28 -3.20
C THR A 41 -2.95 -22.38 -2.27
N GLN A 42 -3.72 -23.44 -2.45
CA GLN A 42 -4.86 -23.78 -1.61
C GLN A 42 -4.76 -25.25 -1.26
N GLU A 43 -4.64 -25.54 0.03
CA GLU A 43 -4.45 -26.89 0.54
C GLU A 43 -3.32 -27.67 -0.19
N ASN A 44 -3.67 -28.57 -1.10
CA ASN A 44 -2.77 -29.41 -1.89
C ASN A 44 -2.70 -29.02 -3.38
N LEU A 45 -3.38 -27.95 -3.79
CA LEU A 45 -3.48 -27.52 -5.18
C LEU A 45 -2.71 -26.21 -5.41
N ILE A 46 -2.06 -26.13 -6.57
CA ILE A 46 -1.45 -24.90 -7.08
C ILE A 46 -2.35 -24.35 -8.17
N TYR A 47 -2.76 -23.10 -7.98
CA TYR A 47 -3.55 -22.34 -8.93
C TYR A 47 -2.71 -21.23 -9.57
N LYS A 48 -3.09 -20.89 -10.79
CA LYS A 48 -2.55 -19.79 -11.57
C LYS A 48 -3.68 -18.84 -11.90
N TYR A 49 -3.55 -17.60 -11.46
CA TYR A 49 -4.41 -16.50 -11.83
C TYR A 49 -3.82 -15.80 -13.07
N GLY A 50 -4.54 -15.88 -14.19
CA GLY A 50 -4.27 -15.08 -15.38
C GLY A 50 -5.13 -13.81 -15.41
N LYS A 51 -5.11 -13.06 -16.52
CA LYS A 51 -5.82 -11.77 -16.65
C LYS A 51 -7.31 -11.79 -16.24
N LYS A 52 -8.01 -12.94 -16.33
CA LYS A 52 -9.41 -13.13 -15.88
C LYS A 52 -9.80 -14.55 -15.42
N ASN A 53 -8.92 -15.55 -15.53
CA ASN A 53 -9.26 -16.95 -15.24
C ASN A 53 -8.26 -17.61 -14.29
N ILE A 54 -8.79 -18.44 -13.40
CA ILE A 54 -8.03 -19.31 -12.50
C ILE A 54 -7.84 -20.66 -13.19
N LYS A 55 -6.59 -21.11 -13.34
CA LYS A 55 -6.25 -22.43 -13.90
C LYS A 55 -5.52 -23.27 -12.87
N LYS A 56 -5.91 -24.54 -12.74
CA LYS A 56 -5.18 -25.54 -11.95
C LYS A 56 -3.87 -25.87 -12.65
N VAL A 57 -2.76 -25.73 -11.94
CA VAL A 57 -1.40 -26.01 -12.44
C VAL A 57 -0.99 -27.42 -12.07
N ASN A 58 -1.05 -27.74 -10.78
CA ASN A 58 -0.54 -28.99 -10.27
C ASN A 58 -1.24 -29.38 -8.96
N LYS A 59 -1.16 -30.67 -8.62
CA LYS A 59 -1.68 -31.26 -7.40
C LYS A 59 -0.56 -31.96 -6.63
N PHE A 60 -0.58 -31.79 -5.32
CA PHE A 60 0.22 -32.53 -4.36
C PHE A 60 -0.66 -33.58 -3.67
N ASP A 61 -0.01 -34.59 -3.10
CA ASP A 61 -0.70 -35.63 -2.37
C ASP A 61 -1.11 -35.13 -0.98
N ASP A 62 -0.26 -34.30 -0.36
CA ASP A 62 -0.51 -33.68 0.93
C ASP A 62 -0.52 -32.13 0.81
N LYS A 63 -0.64 -31.46 1.96
CA LYS A 63 -0.77 -29.99 2.02
C LYS A 63 0.55 -29.29 1.68
N ILE A 64 0.49 -28.32 0.77
CA ILE A 64 1.65 -27.51 0.41
C ILE A 64 2.12 -26.71 1.63
N SER A 65 3.41 -26.81 1.91
CA SER A 65 4.07 -26.27 3.09
C SER A 65 4.98 -25.09 2.81
N ALA A 66 5.53 -25.01 1.60
CA ALA A 66 6.39 -23.94 1.13
C ALA A 66 6.18 -23.72 -0.36
N PHE A 67 6.17 -22.46 -0.78
CA PHE A 67 6.03 -22.08 -2.18
C PHE A 67 6.86 -20.82 -2.46
N ARG A 68 7.78 -20.89 -3.42
CA ARG A 68 8.70 -19.80 -3.80
C ARG A 68 8.89 -19.78 -5.32
N GLU A 69 9.20 -18.61 -5.85
CA GLU A 69 9.62 -18.43 -7.24
C GLU A 69 11.06 -17.96 -7.28
N PHE A 70 11.80 -18.47 -8.26
CA PHE A 70 13.13 -18.01 -8.62
C PHE A 70 13.27 -18.05 -10.13
N ASP A 71 13.53 -16.89 -10.76
CA ASP A 71 13.88 -16.76 -12.19
C ASP A 71 13.12 -17.75 -13.10
N GLU A 72 11.79 -17.58 -13.22
CA GLU A 72 10.90 -18.40 -14.07
C GLU A 72 10.62 -19.84 -13.59
N ILE A 73 11.19 -20.24 -12.44
CA ILE A 73 11.00 -21.56 -11.84
C ILE A 73 10.18 -21.41 -10.55
N LEU A 74 9.11 -22.19 -10.45
CA LEU A 74 8.30 -22.31 -9.26
C LEU A 74 8.72 -23.54 -8.47
N LEU A 75 8.94 -23.36 -7.18
CA LEU A 75 9.28 -24.41 -6.25
C LEU A 75 8.17 -24.58 -5.24
N ALA A 76 7.71 -25.81 -5.12
CA ALA A 76 6.65 -26.18 -4.20
C ALA A 76 7.08 -27.37 -3.35
N GLY A 77 6.90 -27.26 -2.03
CA GLY A 77 7.20 -28.28 -1.05
C GLY A 77 5.94 -28.76 -0.34
N ASP A 78 5.93 -30.03 0.02
CA ASP A 78 4.83 -30.69 0.73
C ASP A 78 5.16 -30.95 2.21
N THR A 79 4.14 -31.24 3.04
CA THR A 79 4.33 -31.64 4.44
C THR A 79 5.07 -32.96 4.61
N ARG A 80 5.11 -33.81 3.58
CA ARG A 80 5.83 -35.09 3.62
C ARG A 80 7.27 -35.04 3.12
N GLY A 81 7.78 -33.85 2.76
CA GLY A 81 9.14 -33.72 2.24
C GLY A 81 9.28 -33.90 0.73
N ASN A 82 8.17 -33.92 -0.01
CA ASN A 82 8.18 -33.93 -1.47
C ASN A 82 8.38 -32.50 -2.02
N ILE A 83 9.36 -32.32 -2.90
CA ILE A 83 9.64 -31.06 -3.60
C ILE A 83 9.29 -31.26 -5.07
N LYS A 84 8.51 -30.35 -5.67
CA LYS A 84 8.34 -30.27 -7.12
C LYS A 84 8.91 -28.96 -7.64
N VAL A 85 9.73 -29.09 -8.68
CA VAL A 85 10.26 -27.99 -9.49
C VAL A 85 9.38 -27.85 -10.72
N ILE A 86 8.71 -26.72 -10.87
CA ILE A 86 7.74 -26.45 -11.93
C ILE A 86 8.31 -25.33 -12.80
N GLY A 87 8.45 -25.58 -14.10
CA GLY A 87 8.93 -24.58 -15.06
C GLY A 87 7.83 -23.67 -15.59
N ASN A 88 8.24 -22.70 -16.40
CA ASN A 88 7.39 -21.63 -16.96
C ASN A 88 6.11 -22.09 -17.69
N LYS A 89 6.14 -23.28 -18.30
CA LYS A 89 4.98 -23.88 -18.99
C LYS A 89 4.03 -24.63 -18.05
N ASN A 90 4.15 -24.44 -16.73
CA ASN A 90 3.43 -25.20 -15.69
C ASN A 90 3.77 -26.71 -15.72
N ILE A 91 4.89 -27.09 -16.33
CA ILE A 91 5.34 -28.49 -16.44
C ILE A 91 6.24 -28.78 -15.25
N VAL A 92 6.02 -29.91 -14.58
CA VAL A 92 6.94 -30.41 -13.56
C VAL A 92 8.24 -30.80 -14.23
N LEU A 93 9.30 -30.06 -13.96
CA LEU A 93 10.64 -30.37 -14.45
C LEU A 93 11.23 -31.51 -13.63
N ARG A 94 11.13 -31.43 -12.29
CA ARG A 94 11.72 -32.39 -11.36
C ARG A 94 10.85 -32.59 -10.13
N SER A 95 10.99 -33.76 -9.52
CA SER A 95 10.41 -34.10 -8.22
C SER A 95 11.46 -34.77 -7.36
N TYR A 96 11.68 -34.24 -6.17
CA TYR A 96 12.58 -34.81 -5.16
C TYR A 96 11.76 -35.29 -3.96
N SER A 97 12.06 -36.46 -3.43
CA SER A 97 11.36 -37.06 -2.29
C SER A 97 12.37 -37.62 -1.28
N GLU A 98 13.37 -36.82 -0.95
CA GLU A 98 14.47 -37.23 -0.07
C GLU A 98 14.29 -36.74 1.37
N HIS A 99 13.48 -35.70 1.60
CA HIS A 99 13.16 -35.26 2.96
C HIS A 99 12.15 -36.18 3.64
N HIS A 100 12.30 -36.33 4.96
CA HIS A 100 11.44 -37.19 5.78
C HIS A 100 10.31 -36.44 6.49
N ASP A 101 10.33 -35.11 6.44
CA ASP A 101 9.35 -34.24 7.08
C ASP A 101 9.09 -32.97 6.25
N LYS A 102 8.21 -32.10 6.75
CA LYS A 102 7.73 -30.87 6.12
C LYS A 102 8.87 -29.96 5.68
N ILE A 103 8.79 -29.50 4.44
CA ILE A 103 9.67 -28.44 3.90
C ILE A 103 9.13 -27.07 4.35
N ASN A 104 10.01 -26.20 4.85
CA ASN A 104 9.64 -24.89 5.38
C ASN A 104 10.01 -23.72 4.46
N ASP A 105 11.18 -23.77 3.80
CA ASP A 105 11.61 -22.72 2.88
C ASP A 105 12.60 -23.25 1.83
N PHE A 106 12.81 -22.45 0.78
CA PHE A 106 13.72 -22.73 -0.32
C PHE A 106 14.65 -21.54 -0.56
N ALA A 107 15.86 -21.82 -1.04
CA ALA A 107 16.78 -20.80 -1.53
C ALA A 107 17.50 -21.28 -2.79
N LEU A 108 17.67 -20.40 -3.78
CA LEU A 108 18.35 -20.74 -5.04
C LEU A 108 19.70 -20.03 -5.15
N TYR A 109 20.77 -20.82 -5.29
CA TYR A 109 22.14 -20.35 -5.49
C TYR A 109 22.56 -20.50 -6.96
N LYS A 110 23.11 -19.43 -7.55
CA LYS A 110 23.63 -19.38 -8.94
C LYS A 110 22.70 -20.04 -9.98
N LYS A 111 21.37 -19.85 -9.82
CA LYS A 111 20.29 -20.36 -10.69
C LYS A 111 20.27 -21.88 -10.96
N SER A 112 21.06 -22.66 -10.23
CA SER A 112 21.28 -24.09 -10.53
C SER A 112 21.25 -24.96 -9.30
N ILE A 113 21.71 -24.43 -8.17
CA ILE A 113 21.78 -25.14 -6.90
C ILE A 113 20.60 -24.71 -6.05
N LEU A 114 19.64 -25.62 -5.86
CA LEU A 114 18.50 -25.45 -4.98
C LEU A 114 18.86 -25.94 -3.57
N LEU A 115 18.56 -25.14 -2.56
CA LEU A 115 18.64 -25.50 -1.16
C LEU A 115 17.23 -25.59 -0.60
N SER A 116 16.92 -26.67 0.11
CA SER A 116 15.65 -26.84 0.81
C SER A 116 15.86 -27.08 2.28
N CYS A 117 15.01 -26.43 3.07
CA CYS A 117 15.09 -26.39 4.52
C CYS A 117 13.87 -27.12 5.09
N SER A 118 14.09 -28.11 5.96
CA SER A 118 13.04 -29.03 6.43
C SER A 118 12.97 -29.11 7.96
N ASN A 119 11.80 -29.54 8.45
CA ASN A 119 11.61 -29.91 9.85
C ASN A 119 12.44 -31.15 10.26
N ASP A 120 12.93 -31.97 9.32
CA ASP A 120 13.78 -33.12 9.66
C ASP A 120 15.16 -32.73 10.24
N GLY A 121 15.44 -31.44 10.38
CA GLY A 121 16.70 -30.93 10.93
C GLY A 121 17.84 -30.99 9.92
N SER A 122 17.53 -31.15 8.63
CA SER A 122 18.50 -31.15 7.54
C SER A 122 18.23 -30.03 6.54
N ILE A 123 19.31 -29.58 5.90
CA ILE A 123 19.25 -28.78 4.68
C ILE A 123 19.82 -29.63 3.57
N ARG A 124 19.06 -29.86 2.50
CA ARG A 124 19.53 -30.60 1.34
C ARG A 124 19.84 -29.66 0.19
N VAL A 125 20.92 -29.99 -0.51
CA VAL A 125 21.42 -29.26 -1.67
C VAL A 125 21.14 -30.09 -2.92
N PHE A 126 20.40 -29.54 -3.86
CA PHE A 126 20.01 -30.17 -5.12
C PHE A 126 20.62 -29.41 -6.29
N ASP A 127 21.16 -30.12 -7.27
CA ASP A 127 21.43 -29.54 -8.58
C ASP A 127 20.16 -29.75 -9.42
N ILE A 128 19.57 -28.70 -9.96
CA ILE A 128 18.35 -28.80 -10.79
C ILE A 128 18.59 -29.70 -12.02
N ARG A 129 19.85 -29.84 -12.45
CA ARG A 129 20.23 -30.71 -13.58
C ARG A 129 20.29 -32.18 -13.19
N LYS A 130 20.42 -32.49 -11.90
CA LYS A 130 20.53 -33.86 -11.37
C LYS A 130 19.24 -34.26 -10.67
N ASP A 131 18.99 -35.57 -10.65
CA ASP A 131 17.77 -36.13 -10.08
C ASP A 131 17.90 -36.46 -8.58
N LYS A 132 19.11 -36.39 -8.02
CA LYS A 132 19.40 -36.65 -6.59
C LYS A 132 20.05 -35.44 -5.92
N SER A 133 19.94 -35.34 -4.60
CA SER A 133 20.71 -34.34 -3.85
C SER A 133 22.21 -34.53 -4.06
N ILE A 134 22.90 -33.39 -4.11
CA ILE A 134 24.36 -33.31 -4.15
C ILE A 134 24.91 -33.61 -2.76
N LYS A 135 24.31 -32.99 -1.74
CA LYS A 135 24.82 -33.00 -0.36
C LYS A 135 23.68 -32.77 0.62
N GLU A 136 23.81 -33.42 1.77
CA GLU A 136 22.97 -33.19 2.94
C GLU A 136 23.80 -32.48 4.01
N ILE A 137 23.31 -31.36 4.50
CA ILE A 137 23.90 -30.61 5.60
C ILE A 137 23.07 -30.94 6.83
N SER A 138 23.60 -31.84 7.64
CA SER A 138 23.05 -32.28 8.92
C SER A 138 23.89 -31.72 10.08
N GLY A 139 23.34 -31.70 11.28
CA GLY A 139 24.03 -31.19 12.49
C GLY A 139 23.26 -30.08 13.20
N PHE A 140 22.11 -29.69 12.67
CA PHE A 140 21.16 -28.84 13.37
C PHE A 140 20.45 -29.66 14.44
N LYS A 141 20.40 -29.12 15.65
CA LYS A 141 19.83 -29.83 16.82
C LYS A 141 18.28 -29.88 16.80
N ASP A 142 17.61 -29.14 15.91
CA ASP A 142 16.14 -28.98 15.83
C ASP A 142 15.72 -28.48 14.44
N HIS A 143 14.43 -28.23 14.23
CA HIS A 143 13.81 -27.86 12.96
C HIS A 143 14.40 -26.60 12.33
N VAL A 144 14.70 -26.68 11.02
CA VAL A 144 15.17 -25.56 10.21
C VAL A 144 13.97 -24.90 9.53
N ARG A 145 13.64 -23.66 9.88
CA ARG A 145 12.37 -23.01 9.47
C ARG A 145 12.50 -22.05 8.31
N CYS A 146 13.65 -21.40 8.16
CA CYS A 146 13.85 -20.43 7.09
C CYS A 146 15.30 -20.42 6.65
N CYS A 147 15.52 -20.07 5.39
CA CYS A 147 16.86 -19.94 4.85
C CYS A 147 16.93 -18.86 3.77
N LYS A 148 18.00 -18.08 3.78
CA LYS A 148 18.22 -16.97 2.87
C LYS A 148 19.70 -16.87 2.50
N ILE A 149 19.97 -16.66 1.22
CA ILE A 149 21.32 -16.52 0.68
C ILE A 149 21.68 -15.04 0.63
N ASN A 150 22.89 -14.71 1.07
CA ASN A 150 23.54 -13.43 0.82
C ASN A 150 24.95 -13.69 0.28
N GLY A 151 25.17 -13.38 -1.00
CA GLY A 151 26.42 -13.72 -1.70
C GLY A 151 26.67 -15.23 -1.72
N ASP A 152 27.80 -15.65 -1.14
CA ASP A 152 28.20 -17.06 -1.03
C ASP A 152 27.87 -17.68 0.33
N ILE A 153 27.17 -16.95 1.22
CA ILE A 153 26.78 -17.42 2.55
C ILE A 153 25.28 -17.67 2.59
N LEU A 154 24.89 -18.82 3.14
CA LEU A 154 23.51 -19.16 3.48
C LEU A 154 23.27 -18.96 4.97
N TYR A 155 22.30 -18.12 5.31
CA TYR A 155 21.80 -17.95 6.67
C TYR A 155 20.57 -18.82 6.89
N CYS A 156 20.56 -19.58 7.97
CA CYS A 156 19.48 -20.51 8.31
C CYS A 156 18.99 -20.26 9.74
N GLY A 157 17.68 -20.11 9.90
CA GLY A 157 17.02 -19.95 11.19
C GLY A 157 16.50 -21.28 11.71
N THR A 158 16.82 -21.59 12.96
CA THR A 158 16.36 -22.82 13.64
C THR A 158 15.47 -22.50 14.85
N MET A 159 14.65 -23.47 15.24
CA MET A 159 13.84 -23.39 16.47
C MET A 159 14.67 -23.48 17.76
N ASN A 160 15.94 -23.87 17.68
CA ASN A 160 16.89 -23.87 18.80
C ASN A 160 17.47 -22.51 19.17
N ASN A 161 16.82 -21.42 18.80
CA ASN A 161 17.26 -20.07 19.10
C ASN A 161 18.67 -19.75 18.55
N GLN A 162 18.98 -20.33 17.38
CA GLN A 162 20.27 -20.14 16.70
C GLN A 162 20.06 -19.86 15.21
N ILE A 163 20.88 -18.93 14.71
CA ILE A 163 21.08 -18.70 13.27
C ILE A 163 22.44 -19.28 12.88
N TYR A 164 22.45 -20.13 11.85
CA TYR A 164 23.66 -20.71 11.29
C TYR A 164 24.02 -19.99 10.00
N ALA A 165 25.29 -19.64 9.84
CA ALA A 165 25.87 -19.20 8.59
C ALA A 165 26.68 -20.35 7.99
N ILE A 166 26.41 -20.65 6.71
CA ILE A 166 26.97 -21.78 5.99
C ILE A 166 27.61 -21.24 4.72
N ASP A 167 28.86 -21.59 4.47
CA ASP A 167 29.52 -21.25 3.20
C ASP A 167 29.02 -22.21 2.12
N LEU A 168 28.49 -21.68 1.01
CA LEU A 168 27.94 -22.47 -0.09
C LEU A 168 29.01 -23.08 -0.99
N THR A 169 30.27 -22.67 -0.88
CA THR A 169 31.37 -23.25 -1.65
C THR A 169 31.87 -24.56 -1.06
N THR A 170 31.97 -24.63 0.27
CA THR A 170 32.42 -25.82 1.04
C THR A 170 31.24 -26.63 1.60
N PHE A 171 30.08 -26.00 1.76
CA PHE A 171 28.92 -26.49 2.50
C PHE A 171 29.23 -26.82 3.97
N GLU A 172 30.09 -26.00 4.58
CA GLU A 172 30.45 -26.10 5.99
C GLU A 172 29.86 -24.94 6.80
N ILE A 173 29.55 -25.21 8.07
CA ILE A 173 29.02 -24.21 9.00
C ILE A 173 30.18 -23.30 9.41
N THR A 174 30.11 -22.03 9.03
CA THR A 174 31.16 -21.04 9.33
C THR A 174 30.95 -20.37 10.68
N ASN A 175 29.71 -19.97 10.97
CA ASN A 175 29.37 -19.26 12.20
C ASN A 175 28.02 -19.70 12.75
N VAL A 176 27.90 -19.59 14.08
CA VAL A 176 26.65 -19.78 14.82
C VAL A 176 26.38 -18.53 15.64
N TYR A 177 25.19 -17.97 15.50
CA TYR A 177 24.73 -16.79 16.22
C TYR A 177 23.59 -17.18 17.16
N ALA A 178 23.74 -16.88 18.45
CA ALA A 178 22.69 -17.12 19.44
C ALA A 178 21.68 -15.97 19.40
N THR A 179 20.41 -16.29 19.18
CA THR A 179 19.31 -15.30 19.09
C THR A 179 18.47 -15.23 20.35
N GLU A 180 18.65 -16.16 21.30
CA GLU A 180 17.88 -16.32 22.55
C GLU A 180 16.38 -16.62 22.36
N CYS A 181 15.85 -16.40 21.14
CA CYS A 181 14.48 -16.63 20.73
C CYS A 181 14.42 -17.48 19.44
N PRO A 182 13.33 -18.26 19.23
CA PRO A 182 13.16 -19.13 18.07
C PRO A 182 12.98 -18.33 16.78
N VAL A 183 13.62 -18.78 15.70
CA VAL A 183 13.64 -18.03 14.43
C VAL A 183 12.62 -18.61 13.44
N TYR A 184 11.59 -17.83 13.09
CA TYR A 184 10.52 -18.25 12.18
C TYR A 184 10.76 -17.83 10.74
N LYS A 185 11.12 -16.57 10.51
CA LYS A 185 11.48 -16.01 9.19
C LYS A 185 12.78 -15.23 9.31
N LEU A 186 13.52 -15.17 8.22
CA LEU A 186 14.82 -14.50 8.14
C LEU A 186 14.94 -13.80 6.79
N ASP A 187 15.45 -12.59 6.82
CA ASP A 187 15.86 -11.85 5.63
C ASP A 187 17.13 -11.03 5.89
N VAL A 188 17.85 -10.67 4.84
CA VAL A 188 19.16 -10.01 4.96
C VAL A 188 19.06 -8.60 4.38
N VAL A 189 19.44 -7.59 5.17
CA VAL A 189 19.43 -6.18 4.74
C VAL A 189 20.70 -5.88 3.97
N ASP A 190 21.83 -6.13 4.62
CA ASP A 190 23.17 -5.85 4.12
C ASP A 190 24.11 -7.00 4.51
N GLU A 191 25.35 -6.97 4.03
CA GLU A 191 26.42 -7.87 4.46
C GLU A 191 26.69 -7.86 5.98
N LYS A 192 26.21 -6.85 6.70
CA LYS A 192 26.46 -6.66 8.13
C LYS A 192 25.26 -6.99 9.01
N THR A 193 24.05 -6.96 8.48
CA THR A 193 22.83 -7.00 9.30
C THR A 193 21.83 -7.98 8.73
N VAL A 194 21.43 -8.94 9.57
CA VAL A 194 20.39 -9.92 9.29
C VAL A 194 19.18 -9.61 10.16
N ILE A 195 17.99 -9.69 9.60
CA ILE A 195 16.74 -9.50 10.32
C ILE A 195 16.03 -10.83 10.44
N PHE A 196 15.49 -11.10 11.61
CA PHE A 196 14.70 -12.29 11.84
C PHE A 196 13.46 -11.99 12.67
N SER A 197 12.42 -12.79 12.44
CA SER A 197 11.19 -12.74 13.24
C SER A 197 11.14 -13.88 14.24
N SER A 198 10.68 -13.55 15.45
CA SER A 198 10.31 -14.51 16.49
C SER A 198 8.86 -14.26 16.87
N PHE A 199 7.96 -15.08 16.31
CA PHE A 199 6.51 -15.00 16.51
C PHE A 199 5.94 -13.59 16.23
N ASN A 200 5.86 -12.71 17.24
CA ASN A 200 5.33 -11.35 17.13
C ASN A 200 6.39 -10.23 17.12
N LYS A 201 7.67 -10.55 17.36
CA LYS A 201 8.76 -9.57 17.41
C LYS A 201 9.71 -9.72 16.22
N VAL A 202 10.30 -8.61 15.82
CA VAL A 202 11.39 -8.57 14.84
C VAL A 202 12.67 -8.09 15.52
N TYR A 203 13.75 -8.81 15.24
CA TYR A 203 15.08 -8.54 15.76
C TYR A 203 16.04 -8.26 14.60
N ALA A 204 16.94 -7.29 14.80
CA ALA A 204 18.11 -7.13 13.95
C ALA A 204 19.34 -7.72 14.63
N LEU A 205 20.03 -8.61 13.93
CA LEU A 205 21.30 -9.18 14.32
C LEU A 205 22.40 -8.53 13.48
N ASN A 206 23.27 -7.78 14.14
CA ASN A 206 24.51 -7.34 13.51
C ASN A 206 25.54 -8.47 13.61
N LEU A 207 26.05 -8.90 12.45
CA LEU A 207 26.95 -10.04 12.30
C LEU A 207 28.31 -9.84 12.99
N GLN A 208 28.73 -8.58 13.17
CA GLN A 208 29.98 -8.24 13.87
C GLN A 208 29.81 -8.27 15.38
N SER A 209 28.75 -7.65 15.90
CA SER A 209 28.51 -7.58 17.35
C SER A 209 27.95 -8.89 17.92
N LYS A 210 27.40 -9.76 17.07
CA LYS A 210 26.76 -11.04 17.42
C LYS A 210 25.63 -10.90 18.46
N LYS A 211 25.08 -9.69 18.62
CA LYS A 211 23.99 -9.42 19.57
C LYS A 211 22.71 -9.08 18.81
N PRO A 212 21.60 -9.76 19.09
CA PRO A 212 20.29 -9.37 18.59
C PRO A 212 19.82 -8.09 19.29
N LYS A 213 19.20 -7.18 18.54
CA LYS A 213 18.53 -5.98 19.03
C LYS A 213 17.05 -6.05 18.67
N ASP A 214 16.18 -5.92 19.66
CA ASP A 214 14.73 -5.75 19.45
C ASP A 214 14.49 -4.49 18.62
N LEU A 215 13.81 -4.63 17.48
CA LEU A 215 13.43 -3.50 16.62
C LEU A 215 11.94 -3.21 16.72
N ILE A 216 11.12 -4.24 16.53
CA ILE A 216 9.67 -4.09 16.33
C ILE A 216 8.94 -5.11 17.21
N SER A 217 7.84 -4.67 17.81
CA SER A 217 6.88 -5.53 18.48
C SER A 217 5.50 -5.34 17.88
N LEU A 218 4.87 -6.45 17.49
CA LEU A 218 3.51 -6.48 16.94
C LEU A 218 2.55 -7.21 17.89
N THR A 219 1.26 -7.00 17.64
CA THR A 219 0.16 -7.58 18.41
C THR A 219 -0.02 -9.08 18.18
N LYS A 220 0.01 -9.55 16.92
CA LYS A 220 -0.01 -10.97 16.55
C LYS A 220 1.23 -11.40 15.77
N GLU A 221 1.25 -12.68 15.42
CA GLU A 221 2.31 -13.34 14.67
C GLU A 221 2.56 -12.70 13.29
N ILE A 222 3.84 -12.63 12.94
CA ILE A 222 4.35 -12.17 11.65
C ILE A 222 4.32 -13.34 10.66
N THR A 223 3.52 -13.19 9.61
CA THR A 223 3.33 -14.24 8.60
C THR A 223 4.38 -14.15 7.49
N HIS A 224 4.67 -12.94 7.02
CA HIS A 224 5.74 -12.67 6.05
C HIS A 224 6.62 -11.49 6.47
N LEU A 225 7.93 -11.68 6.27
CA LEU A 225 8.98 -10.69 6.45
C LEU A 225 9.77 -10.61 5.14
N SER A 226 9.89 -9.41 4.59
CA SER A 226 10.66 -9.15 3.38
C SER A 226 11.30 -7.77 3.43
N ILE A 227 12.48 -7.61 2.84
CA ILE A 227 13.14 -6.31 2.71
C ILE A 227 12.95 -5.80 1.29
N GLN A 228 12.53 -4.53 1.16
CA GLN A 228 12.35 -3.83 -0.10
C GLN A 228 12.95 -2.43 0.01
N ASP A 229 13.84 -2.06 -0.91
CA ASP A 229 14.47 -0.72 -0.97
C ASP A 229 15.00 -0.25 0.40
N SER A 230 15.69 -1.17 1.10
CA SER A 230 16.21 -0.98 2.46
C SER A 230 15.16 -0.77 3.57
N ASN A 231 13.88 -0.88 3.27
CA ASN A 231 12.80 -0.90 4.24
C ASN A 231 12.39 -2.33 4.58
N ILE A 232 11.98 -2.54 5.82
CA ILE A 232 11.50 -3.82 6.32
C ILE A 232 9.99 -3.84 6.12
N CYS A 233 9.48 -4.75 5.30
CA CYS A 233 8.07 -5.01 5.15
C CYS A 233 7.66 -6.20 6.02
N THR A 234 6.69 -5.99 6.90
CA THR A 234 6.12 -7.02 7.75
C THR A 234 4.64 -7.16 7.46
N THR A 235 4.18 -8.40 7.30
CA THR A 235 2.75 -8.72 7.33
C THR A 235 2.45 -9.53 8.57
N SER A 236 1.27 -9.27 9.13
CA SER A 236 0.84 -9.86 10.39
C SER A 236 -0.53 -10.49 10.26
N LEU A 237 -0.80 -11.48 11.10
CA LEU A 237 -2.13 -12.11 11.22
C LEU A 237 -3.19 -11.12 11.74
N ASP A 238 -2.79 -9.93 12.18
CA ASP A 238 -3.70 -8.83 12.50
C ASP A 238 -4.36 -8.19 11.27
N GLY A 239 -3.92 -8.55 10.06
CA GLY A 239 -4.40 -7.95 8.82
C GLY A 239 -3.68 -6.66 8.44
N TYR A 240 -2.60 -6.33 9.13
CA TYR A 240 -1.77 -5.17 8.79
C TYR A 240 -0.55 -5.57 7.97
N LEU A 241 -0.35 -4.83 6.87
CA LEU A 241 0.95 -4.65 6.22
C LEU A 241 1.59 -3.39 6.79
N ARG A 242 2.81 -3.52 7.30
CA ARG A 242 3.59 -2.39 7.83
C ARG A 242 4.94 -2.33 7.15
N SER A 243 5.36 -1.12 6.78
CA SER A 243 6.73 -0.86 6.34
C SER A 243 7.47 -0.11 7.45
N TRP A 244 8.70 -0.52 7.69
CA TRP A 244 9.56 0.01 8.74
C TRP A 244 10.89 0.44 8.16
N SER A 245 11.48 1.46 8.74
CA SER A 245 12.89 1.79 8.52
C SER A 245 13.79 0.74 9.19
N THR A 246 15.04 0.63 8.74
CA THR A 246 16.08 -0.22 9.37
C THR A 246 16.31 0.11 10.85
N THR A 247 15.94 1.32 11.28
CA THR A 247 16.01 1.78 12.67
C THR A 247 14.83 1.32 13.53
N GLY A 248 13.77 0.75 12.93
CA GLY A 248 12.55 0.34 13.61
C GLY A 248 11.43 1.38 13.63
N LEU A 249 11.58 2.51 12.93
CA LEU A 249 10.52 3.50 12.78
C LEU A 249 9.45 3.03 11.79
N LEU A 250 8.18 3.15 12.15
CA LEU A 250 7.05 2.84 11.27
C LEU A 250 6.95 3.93 10.19
N ILE A 251 7.03 3.54 8.92
CA ILE A 251 6.92 4.45 7.77
C ILE A 251 5.47 4.47 7.27
N SER A 252 4.92 3.29 6.99
CA SER A 252 3.54 3.17 6.52
C SER A 252 2.85 1.96 7.13
N GLN A 253 1.54 2.08 7.31
CA GLN A 253 0.68 1.02 7.79
C GLN A 253 -0.57 0.96 6.91
N ILE A 254 -0.89 -0.25 6.46
CA ILE A 254 -2.06 -0.51 5.63
C ILE A 254 -2.85 -1.67 6.25
N ASN A 255 -4.17 -1.52 6.36
CA ASN A 255 -5.06 -2.51 6.96
C ASN A 255 -5.92 -3.19 5.88
N LEU A 256 -5.91 -4.52 5.86
CA LEU A 256 -6.73 -5.35 4.98
C LEU A 256 -7.96 -5.95 5.69
N TYR A 257 -8.17 -5.63 6.98
CA TYR A 257 -9.25 -6.08 7.88
C TYR A 257 -9.40 -7.59 8.08
N ASN A 258 -8.75 -8.39 7.24
CA ASN A 258 -8.67 -9.85 7.30
C ASN A 258 -7.22 -10.30 7.55
N PRO A 259 -7.01 -11.47 8.18
CA PRO A 259 -5.68 -11.98 8.47
C PRO A 259 -4.90 -12.29 7.20
N ILE A 260 -3.68 -11.77 7.10
CA ILE A 260 -2.80 -11.97 5.94
C ILE A 260 -1.91 -13.19 6.20
N LEU A 261 -2.04 -14.24 5.39
CA LEU A 261 -1.21 -15.45 5.49
C LEU A 261 0.08 -15.35 4.67
N SER A 262 0.01 -14.66 3.52
CA SER A 262 1.20 -14.43 2.69
C SER A 262 1.07 -13.12 1.93
N ALA A 263 2.22 -12.52 1.64
CA ALA A 263 2.32 -11.39 0.75
C ALA A 263 3.43 -11.65 -0.26
N SER A 264 3.19 -11.24 -1.50
CA SER A 264 4.22 -11.15 -2.52
C SER A 264 4.31 -9.73 -3.01
N ILE A 265 5.50 -9.17 -2.93
CA ILE A 265 5.80 -7.82 -3.37
C ILE A 265 6.48 -7.92 -4.74
N SER A 266 5.90 -7.28 -5.75
CA SER A 266 6.54 -7.01 -7.04
C SER A 266 6.77 -5.51 -7.17
N GLN A 267 7.72 -5.08 -8.01
CA GLN A 267 8.19 -3.68 -8.13
C GLN A 267 7.05 -2.64 -8.10
N ASN A 268 5.92 -2.91 -8.75
CA ASN A 268 4.75 -2.00 -8.77
C ASN A 268 3.44 -2.60 -8.21
N ASN A 269 3.40 -3.87 -7.81
CA ASN A 269 2.14 -4.48 -7.36
C ASN A 269 2.36 -5.33 -6.11
N LEU A 270 1.49 -5.11 -5.11
CA LEU A 270 1.43 -5.94 -3.90
C LEU A 270 0.26 -6.91 -4.01
N PHE A 271 0.51 -8.19 -3.75
CA PHE A 271 -0.52 -9.22 -3.69
C PHE A 271 -0.56 -9.86 -2.31
N PHE A 272 -1.77 -10.14 -1.82
CA PHE A 272 -2.00 -10.70 -0.50
C PHE A 272 -2.88 -11.93 -0.59
N GLY A 273 -2.48 -13.00 0.08
CA GLY A 273 -3.30 -14.17 0.35
C GLY A 273 -3.90 -14.07 1.75
N LEU A 274 -5.23 -14.03 1.82
CA LEU A 274 -5.97 -13.90 3.06
C LEU A 274 -6.47 -15.26 3.57
N GLU A 275 -6.76 -15.32 4.87
CA GLU A 275 -7.31 -16.52 5.53
C GLU A 275 -8.74 -16.84 5.09
N ASN A 276 -9.53 -15.82 4.76
CA ASN A 276 -10.88 -16.00 4.21
C ASN A 276 -10.89 -16.55 2.77
N GLY A 277 -9.70 -16.76 2.17
CA GLY A 277 -9.53 -17.28 0.81
C GLY A 277 -9.56 -16.23 -0.29
N ASP A 278 -9.59 -14.95 0.08
CA ASP A 278 -9.50 -13.83 -0.87
C ASP A 278 -8.05 -13.58 -1.32
N LEU A 279 -7.90 -13.31 -2.62
CA LEU A 279 -6.67 -12.79 -3.22
C LEU A 279 -6.84 -11.30 -3.46
N CYS A 280 -6.13 -10.47 -2.70
CA CYS A 280 -6.19 -9.02 -2.84
C CYS A 280 -4.98 -8.48 -3.60
N LYS A 281 -5.22 -7.49 -4.46
CA LYS A 281 -4.19 -6.70 -5.13
C LYS A 281 -4.26 -5.26 -4.62
N ALA A 282 -3.12 -4.69 -4.23
CA ALA A 282 -3.02 -3.24 -4.04
C ALA A 282 -3.02 -2.55 -5.40
N ASN A 283 -3.98 -1.66 -5.61
CA ASN A 283 -3.94 -0.73 -6.73
C ASN A 283 -3.05 0.43 -6.30
N ILE A 284 -1.78 0.35 -6.67
CA ILE A 284 -0.98 1.57 -6.78
C ILE A 284 -1.47 2.18 -8.09
N GLU A 285 -2.13 3.33 -8.01
CA GLU A 285 -2.44 4.11 -9.20
C GLU A 285 -1.11 4.45 -9.86
N GLU A 286 -0.72 3.68 -10.87
CA GLU A 286 0.11 4.22 -11.91
C GLU A 286 -0.73 5.36 -12.49
N GLU A 287 -0.24 6.60 -12.41
CA GLU A 287 -0.76 7.69 -13.23
C GLU A 287 -0.81 7.12 -14.65
N ALA A 288 -2.01 6.72 -15.08
CA ALA A 288 -2.18 6.12 -16.38
C ALA A 288 -1.80 7.24 -17.34
N GLU A 289 -0.64 7.15 -17.96
CA GLU A 289 -0.33 7.91 -19.16
C GLU A 289 -1.51 7.66 -20.09
N GLN A 290 -2.40 8.65 -20.19
CA GLN A 290 -3.51 8.62 -21.11
C GLN A 290 -2.85 8.57 -22.49
N LYS A 291 -2.70 7.36 -23.02
CA LYS A 291 -2.39 7.17 -24.43
C LYS A 291 -3.60 7.71 -25.18
N THR A 292 -3.52 8.98 -25.51
CA THR A 292 -4.34 9.58 -26.55
C THR A 292 -4.06 8.76 -27.80
N GLU A 293 -5.06 7.99 -28.24
CA GLU A 293 -5.00 7.37 -29.56
C GLU A 293 -5.04 8.53 -30.57
N GLU A 294 -3.86 9.01 -30.97
CA GLU A 294 -3.74 9.92 -32.09
C GLU A 294 -4.34 9.20 -33.32
N ILE A 295 -5.46 9.70 -33.85
CA ILE A 295 -5.99 9.28 -35.13
C ILE A 295 -5.05 9.84 -36.20
N ILE A 296 -3.93 9.16 -36.44
CA ILE A 296 -2.88 9.61 -37.35
C ILE A 296 -3.28 9.27 -38.79
N ASN A 297 -3.62 10.30 -39.57
CA ASN A 297 -3.84 10.18 -41.01
C ASN A 297 -2.51 9.82 -41.72
N PRO A 298 -2.42 8.71 -42.48
CA PRO A 298 -1.15 8.20 -43.02
C PRO A 298 -0.47 9.13 -44.05
N ARG A 299 -1.19 10.13 -44.59
CA ARG A 299 -0.64 11.12 -45.54
C ARG A 299 0.23 12.20 -44.89
N ILE A 300 0.05 12.47 -43.60
CA ILE A 300 0.73 13.59 -42.90
C ILE A 300 2.17 13.20 -42.48
N LYS A 301 2.44 11.89 -42.32
CA LYS A 301 3.74 11.33 -41.94
C LYS A 301 4.90 11.68 -42.89
N ALA A 302 4.60 11.99 -44.15
CA ALA A 302 5.61 12.34 -45.14
C ALA A 302 6.07 13.80 -45.02
N PHE A 303 5.23 14.69 -44.47
CA PHE A 303 5.51 16.12 -44.36
C PHE A 303 6.12 16.51 -43.00
N GLU A 304 5.73 15.83 -41.91
CA GLU A 304 6.23 16.15 -40.56
C GLU A 304 7.66 15.66 -40.29
N ARG A 305 8.16 14.66 -41.05
CA ARG A 305 9.55 14.16 -40.91
C ARG A 305 10.64 15.19 -41.25
N GLN A 306 10.28 16.37 -41.75
CA GLN A 306 11.22 17.44 -42.09
C GLN A 306 11.26 18.59 -41.08
N ILE A 307 10.43 18.59 -40.04
CA ILE A 307 10.40 19.67 -39.04
C ILE A 307 10.47 19.05 -37.65
N ASP A 308 11.68 18.68 -37.23
CA ASP A 308 11.99 18.47 -35.82
C ASP A 308 12.18 19.85 -35.17
N GLN A 309 11.08 20.46 -34.75
CA GLN A 309 11.13 21.48 -33.70
C GLN A 309 10.59 20.83 -32.43
N GLU A 310 11.35 20.93 -31.34
CA GLU A 310 10.86 20.64 -30.00
C GLU A 310 9.74 21.63 -29.66
N ILE A 311 8.52 21.30 -30.07
CA ILE A 311 7.33 21.96 -29.54
C ILE A 311 7.26 21.51 -28.09
N ILE A 312 7.56 22.42 -27.17
CA ILE A 312 7.19 22.28 -25.77
C ILE A 312 5.68 22.07 -25.78
N ARG A 313 5.25 20.81 -25.64
CA ARG A 313 3.85 20.42 -25.56
C ARG A 313 3.35 20.94 -24.22
N ASN A 314 2.83 22.16 -24.23
CA ASN A 314 2.00 22.61 -23.13
C ASN A 314 0.81 21.67 -23.10
N ASN A 315 0.72 20.87 -22.03
CA ASN A 315 -0.46 20.06 -21.73
C ASN A 315 -1.66 21.01 -21.66
N ILE A 316 -2.41 21.11 -22.75
CA ILE A 316 -3.72 21.77 -22.74
C ILE A 316 -4.63 20.75 -22.07
N VAL A 317 -4.65 20.77 -20.74
CA VAL A 317 -5.76 20.16 -20.00
C VAL A 317 -7.02 20.86 -20.49
N ASP A 318 -8.06 20.10 -20.84
CA ASP A 318 -9.33 20.69 -21.23
C ASP A 318 -9.83 21.59 -20.10
N SER A 319 -9.88 22.89 -20.35
CA SER A 319 -10.33 23.85 -19.35
C SER A 319 -11.81 23.58 -19.08
N ASN A 320 -12.16 23.30 -17.82
CA ASN A 320 -13.56 23.24 -17.38
C ASN A 320 -14.30 24.51 -17.87
N LYS A 321 -15.59 24.40 -18.21
CA LYS A 321 -16.41 25.56 -18.64
C LYS A 321 -16.30 26.73 -17.66
N VAL A 322 -16.19 26.42 -16.37
CA VAL A 322 -15.88 27.34 -15.27
C VAL A 322 -14.59 28.14 -15.48
N GLU A 323 -13.49 27.47 -15.85
CA GLU A 323 -12.21 28.12 -16.12
C GLU A 323 -12.28 29.05 -17.34
N ALA A 324 -13.06 28.66 -18.35
CA ALA A 324 -13.28 29.50 -19.52
C ALA A 324 -14.06 30.78 -19.16
N LEU A 325 -15.03 30.71 -18.23
CA LEU A 325 -15.78 31.87 -17.73
C LEU A 325 -14.91 32.80 -16.88
N VAL A 326 -14.07 32.24 -16.00
CA VAL A 326 -13.11 33.02 -15.21
C VAL A 326 -12.11 33.74 -16.11
N ARG A 327 -11.61 33.08 -17.18
CA ARG A 327 -10.74 33.71 -18.18
C ARG A 327 -11.42 34.84 -18.96
N LYS A 328 -12.75 34.80 -19.11
CA LYS A 328 -13.55 35.85 -19.74
C LYS A 328 -13.98 36.97 -18.78
N TYR A 329 -13.48 36.96 -17.53
CA TYR A 329 -13.86 37.90 -16.46
C TYR A 329 -15.36 37.87 -16.10
N ALA A 330 -16.08 36.79 -16.45
CA ALA A 330 -17.50 36.61 -16.15
C ALA A 330 -17.68 35.94 -14.77
N HIS A 331 -17.29 36.66 -13.71
CA HIS A 331 -17.24 36.14 -12.34
C HIS A 331 -18.62 35.75 -11.76
N THR A 332 -19.65 36.53 -12.09
CA THR A 332 -21.03 36.27 -11.65
C THR A 332 -21.64 35.07 -12.35
N GLU A 333 -21.40 34.92 -13.66
CA GLU A 333 -21.85 33.76 -14.45
C GLU A 333 -21.13 32.48 -14.02
N ALA A 334 -19.83 32.56 -13.72
CA ALA A 334 -19.06 31.44 -13.21
C ALA A 334 -19.60 30.94 -11.87
N LEU A 335 -19.93 31.86 -10.96
CA LEU A 335 -20.52 31.50 -9.66
C LEU A 335 -21.94 30.93 -9.81
N ARG A 336 -22.77 31.47 -10.71
CA ARG A 336 -24.10 30.90 -11.02
C ARG A 336 -23.97 29.47 -11.53
N PHE A 337 -23.10 29.23 -12.50
CA PHE A 337 -22.89 27.91 -13.08
C PHE A 337 -22.44 26.88 -12.04
N CYS A 338 -21.52 27.24 -11.14
CA CYS A 338 -21.10 26.34 -10.08
C CYS A 338 -22.19 26.05 -9.04
N LEU A 339 -23.00 27.04 -8.69
CA LEU A 339 -24.11 26.85 -7.74
C LEU A 339 -25.25 26.00 -8.35
N GLU A 340 -25.40 25.97 -9.69
CA GLU A 340 -26.37 25.09 -10.37
C GLU A 340 -25.93 23.63 -10.42
N GLU A 341 -24.65 23.37 -10.68
CA GLU A 341 -24.10 22.01 -10.72
C GLU A 341 -23.93 21.40 -9.31
N TYR A 342 -23.93 22.22 -8.26
CA TYR A 342 -23.74 21.83 -6.86
C TYR A 342 -22.48 20.98 -6.60
N ASP A 343 -21.41 21.24 -7.35
CA ASP A 343 -20.13 20.56 -7.17
C ASP A 343 -19.28 21.32 -6.14
N ILE A 344 -19.09 20.69 -4.97
CA ILE A 344 -18.39 21.25 -3.81
C ILE A 344 -17.00 21.76 -4.18
N GLN A 345 -16.24 21.01 -4.98
CA GLN A 345 -14.86 21.36 -5.34
C GLN A 345 -14.79 22.59 -6.24
N ASN A 346 -15.70 22.68 -7.21
CA ASN A 346 -15.76 23.80 -8.15
C ASN A 346 -16.32 25.06 -7.48
N ILE A 347 -17.29 24.93 -6.57
CA ILE A 347 -17.82 26.05 -5.77
C ILE A 347 -16.71 26.64 -4.90
N PHE A 348 -16.00 25.80 -4.15
CA PHE A 348 -14.88 26.24 -3.30
C PHE A 348 -13.80 26.95 -4.11
N SER A 349 -13.38 26.35 -5.24
CA SER A 349 -12.33 26.90 -6.10
C SER A 349 -12.66 28.31 -6.61
N ILE A 350 -13.91 28.55 -7.04
CA ILE A 350 -14.34 29.88 -7.46
C ILE A 350 -14.41 30.84 -6.29
N LEU A 351 -15.06 30.46 -5.19
CA LEU A 351 -15.27 31.35 -4.05
C LEU A 351 -13.92 31.78 -3.46
N HIS A 352 -12.98 30.86 -3.29
CA HIS A 352 -11.62 31.16 -2.86
C HIS A 352 -10.87 32.06 -3.86
N TYR A 353 -11.04 31.83 -5.17
CA TYR A 353 -10.49 32.72 -6.19
C TYR A 353 -11.05 34.14 -6.09
N LEU A 354 -12.37 34.29 -5.90
CA LEU A 354 -13.03 35.59 -5.74
C LEU A 354 -12.61 36.32 -4.48
N GLN A 355 -12.38 35.57 -3.39
CA GLN A 355 -11.85 36.10 -2.14
C GLN A 355 -10.42 36.64 -2.33
N LYS A 356 -9.52 35.84 -2.93
CA LYS A 356 -8.14 36.24 -3.19
C LYS A 356 -8.02 37.49 -4.07
N GLU A 357 -8.95 37.65 -5.01
CA GLU A 357 -9.01 38.79 -5.93
C GLU A 357 -9.81 39.99 -5.38
N ASN A 358 -10.34 39.91 -4.15
CA ASN A 358 -11.24 40.91 -3.55
C ASN A 358 -12.48 41.27 -4.41
N LYS A 359 -12.96 40.30 -5.20
CA LYS A 359 -14.13 40.45 -6.09
C LYS A 359 -15.40 39.80 -5.55
N LEU A 360 -15.33 39.16 -4.38
CA LEU A 360 -16.43 38.45 -3.76
C LEU A 360 -17.64 39.36 -3.49
N THR A 361 -17.42 40.53 -2.88
CA THR A 361 -18.50 41.49 -2.58
C THR A 361 -19.22 41.96 -3.85
N ASN A 362 -18.45 42.28 -4.90
CA ASN A 362 -19.02 42.64 -6.20
C ASN A 362 -19.81 41.49 -6.82
N ALA A 363 -19.30 40.25 -6.75
CA ALA A 363 -20.03 39.11 -7.25
C ALA A 363 -21.36 38.93 -6.51
N LEU A 364 -21.35 39.00 -5.17
CA LEU A 364 -22.54 38.86 -4.34
C LEU A 364 -23.60 39.94 -4.61
N THR A 365 -23.21 41.20 -4.85
CA THR A 365 -24.17 42.29 -5.14
C THR A 365 -24.98 42.06 -6.43
N TYR A 366 -24.39 41.42 -7.45
CA TYR A 366 -25.01 41.24 -8.77
C TYR A 366 -25.60 39.83 -8.98
N ILE A 367 -25.74 39.05 -7.89
CA ILE A 367 -26.32 37.71 -7.94
C ILE A 367 -27.83 37.76 -7.68
N ASP A 368 -28.56 36.91 -8.41
CA ASP A 368 -30.01 36.78 -8.21
C ASP A 368 -30.29 36.08 -6.87
N LYS A 369 -31.35 36.51 -6.18
CA LYS A 369 -31.73 36.02 -4.84
C LYS A 369 -31.78 34.49 -4.73
N LYS A 370 -32.22 33.79 -5.80
CA LYS A 370 -32.28 32.31 -5.86
C LYS A 370 -30.94 31.66 -5.52
N TYR A 371 -29.83 32.20 -6.02
CA TYR A 371 -28.50 31.61 -5.81
C TYR A 371 -27.94 31.92 -4.43
N ILE A 372 -28.42 32.96 -3.74
CA ILE A 372 -28.07 33.23 -2.34
C ILE A 372 -28.66 32.15 -1.44
N TYR A 373 -29.88 31.70 -1.71
CA TYR A 373 -30.47 30.58 -1.00
C TYR A 373 -29.64 29.30 -1.13
N ILE A 374 -29.17 29.00 -2.35
CA ILE A 374 -28.32 27.84 -2.63
C ILE A 374 -26.94 28.00 -1.97
N LEU A 375 -26.38 29.21 -1.97
CA LEU A 375 -25.11 29.51 -1.31
C LEU A 375 -25.23 29.38 0.22
N LEU A 376 -26.34 29.81 0.82
CA LEU A 376 -26.60 29.61 2.25
C LEU A 376 -26.80 28.13 2.58
N ASP A 377 -27.50 27.35 1.74
CA ASP A 377 -27.59 25.89 1.92
C ASP A 377 -26.21 25.25 1.86
N PHE A 378 -25.39 25.64 0.89
CA PHE A 378 -24.02 25.16 0.77
C PHE A 378 -23.18 25.47 2.02
N ILE A 379 -23.30 26.68 2.58
CA ILE A 379 -22.61 27.06 3.82
C ILE A 379 -23.11 26.23 5.00
N ILE A 380 -24.42 26.04 5.13
CA ILE A 380 -25.02 25.25 6.22
C ILE A 380 -24.57 23.79 6.16
N GLU A 381 -24.56 23.18 4.97
CA GLU A 381 -24.15 21.78 4.79
C GLU A 381 -22.64 21.56 5.06
N ASN A 382 -21.80 22.54 4.78
CA ASN A 382 -20.35 22.40 4.83
C ASN A 382 -19.68 23.17 5.99
N PHE A 383 -20.45 23.77 6.91
CA PHE A 383 -19.95 24.68 7.96
C PHE A 383 -18.82 24.07 8.82
N PHE A 384 -18.86 22.75 9.04
CA PHE A 384 -17.89 22.02 9.86
C PHE A 384 -16.53 21.78 9.19
N VAL A 385 -16.36 22.14 7.91
CA VAL A 385 -15.08 21.99 7.21
C VAL A 385 -14.15 23.15 7.57
N VAL A 386 -13.10 22.85 8.34
CA VAL A 386 -12.15 23.85 8.90
C VAL A 386 -11.54 24.73 7.82
N ASP A 387 -11.15 24.15 6.68
CA ASP A 387 -10.50 24.88 5.57
C ASP A 387 -11.42 25.93 4.92
N PHE A 388 -12.74 25.79 5.09
CA PHE A 388 -13.73 26.68 4.47
C PHE A 388 -14.17 27.82 5.39
N PHE A 389 -13.78 27.80 6.67
CA PHE A 389 -14.29 28.74 7.67
C PHE A 389 -14.03 30.22 7.32
N TYR A 390 -12.79 30.53 6.89
CA TYR A 390 -12.43 31.90 6.50
C TYR A 390 -13.22 32.38 5.27
N LEU A 391 -13.48 31.47 4.33
CA LEU A 391 -14.26 31.75 3.14
C LEU A 391 -15.74 31.99 3.49
N PHE A 392 -16.31 31.15 4.35
CA PHE A 392 -17.70 31.29 4.79
C PHE A 392 -17.92 32.55 5.61
N TYR A 393 -16.98 32.91 6.47
CA TYR A 393 -17.04 34.16 7.23
C TYR A 393 -17.16 35.37 6.29
N ASP A 394 -16.27 35.48 5.30
CA ASP A 394 -16.30 36.60 4.34
C ASP A 394 -17.58 36.60 3.49
N CYS A 395 -18.07 35.42 3.09
CA CYS A 395 -19.33 35.29 2.37
C CYS A 395 -20.51 35.76 3.23
N LEU A 396 -20.59 35.33 4.49
CA LEU A 396 -21.66 35.70 5.42
C LEU A 396 -21.63 37.18 5.77
N MET A 397 -20.45 37.76 5.97
CA MET A 397 -20.27 39.20 6.16
C MET A 397 -20.73 39.98 4.92
N GLY A 398 -20.41 39.49 3.72
CA GLY A 398 -20.90 40.06 2.46
C GLY A 398 -22.42 40.00 2.34
N ILE A 399 -23.01 38.82 2.59
CA ILE A 399 -24.47 38.60 2.49
C ILE A 399 -25.22 39.45 3.51
N THR A 400 -24.79 39.47 4.78
CA THR A 400 -25.45 40.25 5.84
C THR A 400 -25.38 41.75 5.60
N SER A 401 -24.28 42.25 5.05
CA SER A 401 -24.12 43.68 4.71
C SER A 401 -25.02 44.11 3.54
N ILE A 402 -25.09 43.30 2.48
CA ILE A 402 -25.83 43.65 1.25
C ILE A 402 -27.32 43.39 1.41
N TYR A 403 -27.70 42.25 1.98
CA TYR A 403 -29.09 41.78 2.05
C TYR A 403 -29.77 42.07 3.40
N HIS A 404 -29.22 42.98 4.20
CA HIS A 404 -29.72 43.28 5.55
C HIS A 404 -31.24 43.56 5.61
N GLN A 405 -31.76 44.34 4.67
CA GLN A 405 -33.20 44.68 4.62
C GLN A 405 -34.06 43.50 4.15
N ASP A 406 -33.56 42.71 3.19
CA ASP A 406 -34.25 41.54 2.65
C ASP A 406 -34.36 40.43 3.70
N ILE A 407 -33.34 40.29 4.55
CA ILE A 407 -33.32 39.35 5.67
C ILE A 407 -34.52 39.58 6.60
N TYR A 408 -34.80 40.82 7.02
CA TYR A 408 -35.93 41.08 7.93
C TYR A 408 -37.32 40.96 7.28
N ASN A 409 -37.37 41.04 5.95
CA ASN A 409 -38.65 41.05 5.22
C ASN A 409 -39.11 39.64 4.80
N GLU A 410 -38.20 38.67 4.69
CA GLU A 410 -38.50 37.32 4.22
C GLU A 410 -38.27 36.25 5.31
N ASP A 411 -39.36 35.60 5.74
CA ASP A 411 -39.33 34.60 6.82
C ASP A 411 -38.40 33.41 6.52
N ASN A 412 -38.34 32.95 5.26
CA ASN A 412 -37.50 31.81 4.85
C ASN A 412 -36.00 32.09 4.98
N LEU A 413 -35.57 33.33 4.75
CA LEU A 413 -34.17 33.72 4.86
C LEU A 413 -33.76 33.84 6.33
N MET A 414 -34.67 34.34 7.18
CA MET A 414 -34.51 34.34 8.62
C MET A 414 -34.39 32.94 9.20
N GLU A 415 -35.19 31.98 8.73
CA GLU A 415 -35.08 30.58 9.16
C GLU A 415 -33.69 30.00 8.90
N LYS A 416 -33.13 30.20 7.71
CA LYS A 416 -31.77 29.73 7.38
C LYS A 416 -30.69 30.40 8.23
N ILE A 417 -30.84 31.69 8.53
CA ILE A 417 -29.91 32.42 9.40
C ILE A 417 -30.00 31.92 10.85
N ASN A 418 -31.20 31.57 11.32
CA ASN A 418 -31.37 30.98 12.65
C ASN A 418 -30.72 29.59 12.73
N ILE A 419 -30.87 28.75 11.70
CA ILE A 419 -30.17 27.46 11.61
C ILE A 419 -28.65 27.66 11.65
N LEU A 420 -28.14 28.62 10.87
CA LEU A 420 -26.72 28.94 10.86
C LEU A 420 -26.23 29.44 12.23
N ARG A 421 -27.05 30.23 12.94
CA ARG A 421 -26.74 30.69 14.29
C ARG A 421 -26.61 29.49 15.25
N ASP A 422 -27.54 28.56 15.22
CA ASP A 422 -27.48 27.36 16.06
C ASP A 422 -26.23 26.51 15.75
N LEU A 423 -25.82 26.43 14.48
CA LEU A 423 -24.59 25.74 14.07
C LEU A 423 -23.32 26.46 14.59
N VAL A 424 -23.29 27.78 14.53
CA VAL A 424 -22.18 28.59 15.07
C VAL A 424 -22.08 28.41 16.59
N ASP A 425 -23.22 28.39 17.30
CA ASP A 425 -23.27 28.16 18.75
C ASP A 425 -22.77 26.74 19.11
N GLN A 426 -23.08 25.73 18.31
CA GLN A 426 -22.54 24.37 18.48
C GLN A 426 -21.03 24.31 18.26
N GLU A 427 -20.52 24.98 17.21
CA GLU A 427 -19.10 24.96 16.90
C GLU A 427 -18.29 25.73 17.96
N THR A 428 -18.78 26.87 18.43
CA THR A 428 -18.13 27.62 19.51
C THR A 428 -18.04 26.78 20.79
N TYR A 429 -19.12 26.08 21.17
CA TYR A 429 -19.10 25.14 22.29
C TYR A 429 -18.06 24.02 22.10
N PHE A 430 -17.94 23.47 20.90
CA PHE A 430 -16.95 22.44 20.59
C PHE A 430 -15.51 22.96 20.71
N GLN A 431 -15.24 24.15 20.17
CA GLN A 431 -13.92 24.78 20.25
C GLN A 431 -13.52 25.13 21.70
N GLU A 432 -14.46 25.58 22.55
CA GLU A 432 -14.22 25.78 23.97
C GLU A 432 -13.79 24.48 24.66
N LYS A 433 -14.49 23.37 24.40
CA LYS A 433 -14.12 22.05 24.94
C LYS A 433 -12.77 21.57 24.44
N LEU A 434 -12.43 21.86 23.19
CA LEU A 434 -11.13 21.52 22.62
C LEU A 434 -10.01 22.26 23.37
N ILE A 435 -10.17 23.56 23.63
CA ILE A 435 -9.21 24.36 24.42
C ILE A 435 -9.08 23.81 25.85
N GLU A 436 -10.18 23.42 26.50
CA GLU A 436 -10.13 22.76 27.81
C GLU A 436 -9.29 21.46 27.76
N THR A 437 -9.47 20.64 26.74
CA THR A 437 -8.68 19.40 26.61
C THR A 437 -7.20 19.64 26.30
N VAL A 438 -6.87 20.67 25.51
CA VAL A 438 -5.48 21.05 25.22
C VAL A 438 -4.80 21.56 26.48
N SER A 439 -5.46 22.41 27.26
CA SER A 439 -4.91 22.89 28.53
C SER A 439 -4.70 21.77 29.55
N LEU A 440 -5.58 20.75 29.60
CA LEU A 440 -5.34 19.53 30.37
C LEU A 440 -4.10 18.76 29.89
N TYR A 441 -3.92 18.65 28.57
CA TYR A 441 -2.76 17.98 27.98
C TYR A 441 -1.44 18.70 28.30
N GLU A 442 -1.43 20.04 28.23
CA GLU A 442 -0.26 20.87 28.61
C GLU A 442 0.14 20.65 30.08
N CYS A 443 -0.81 20.44 30.98
CA CYS A 443 -0.51 20.09 32.37
C CYS A 443 0.29 18.77 32.49
N PHE A 444 0.01 17.78 31.63
CA PHE A 444 0.75 16.51 31.63
C PHE A 444 2.14 16.61 31.00
N GLU A 445 2.38 17.57 30.11
CA GLU A 445 3.72 17.81 29.55
C GLU A 445 4.65 18.52 30.54
N ALA A 446 4.12 19.40 31.39
CA ALA A 446 4.89 20.11 32.42
C ALA A 446 5.58 19.15 33.41
N ASP A 447 4.92 18.04 33.78
CA ASP A 447 5.45 17.03 34.71
C ASP A 447 6.67 16.26 34.18
N LYS A 448 7.00 16.34 32.88
CA LYS A 448 8.22 15.72 32.32
C LYS A 448 9.47 16.59 32.43
N THR A 449 9.35 17.83 32.92
CA THR A 449 10.46 18.80 32.97
C THR A 449 11.03 19.04 34.38
N ILE A 450 10.66 18.22 35.36
CA ILE A 450 11.16 18.29 36.75
C ILE A 450 12.11 17.14 37.06
#